data_AF-A0A959M1Y8-F1
#
_entry.id   AF-A0A959M1Y8-F1
#
_cell.length_a   1.000
_cell.length_b   1.000
_cell.length_c   1.000
_cell.angle_alpha   90.00
_cell.angle_beta   90.00
_cell.angle_gamma   90.00
#
_symmetry.space_group_name_H-M   'P 1'
#
loop_
_entity.id
_entity.type
_entity.pdbx_description
1 polymer ?
#
loop_
_entity_poly.entity_id
_entity_poly.type
_entity_poly.pdbx_seq_one_letter_code
_entity_poly.pdbx_strand_id
1 'polypeptide(L)'
;SVQKVHGSEASIRRIREKYDPDLESMEGAACFYVCMLEGVPFLQIRAISNYVEPRNRDNWEIGLAIDKLNEILVGFFASLGNGA
;
A
#
# COMPACT_ATOMS: atom_id res chain seq x y z
N SER A 1 8.66 15.09 1.92
CA SER A 1 7.73 14.60 0.88
C SER A 1 6.95 13.43 1.43
N VAL A 2 5.62 13.48 1.37
CA VAL A 2 4.71 12.35 1.71
C VAL A 2 4.66 11.30 0.61
N GLN A 3 4.98 11.70 -0.63
CA GLN A 3 5.14 10.84 -1.80
C GLN A 3 6.62 10.45 -1.90
N LYS A 4 7.01 9.33 -1.28
CA LYS A 4 8.37 8.81 -1.36
C LYS A 4 8.35 7.30 -1.44
N VAL A 5 9.18 6.78 -2.36
CA VAL A 5 9.62 5.40 -2.35
C VAL A 5 11.12 5.35 -2.10
N HIS A 6 11.56 4.47 -1.22
CA HIS A 6 12.97 4.26 -0.95
C HIS A 6 13.56 3.33 -2.02
N GLY A 7 14.77 3.64 -2.47
CA GLY A 7 15.41 2.92 -3.57
C GLY A 7 16.93 2.92 -3.51
N SER A 8 17.49 3.35 -2.38
CA SER A 8 18.91 3.18 -2.06
C SER A 8 19.03 2.48 -0.71
N GLU A 9 20.02 1.61 -0.58
CA GLU A 9 20.22 0.79 0.62
C GLU A 9 20.30 1.64 1.90
N ALA A 10 21.05 2.74 1.87
CA ALA A 10 21.15 3.66 3.01
C ALA A 10 19.81 4.27 3.42
N SER A 11 18.93 4.54 2.46
CA SER A 11 17.61 5.11 2.72
C SER A 11 16.62 4.05 3.24
N ILE A 12 16.72 2.81 2.73
CA ILE A 12 15.91 1.66 3.15
C ILE A 12 16.28 1.24 4.57
N ARG A 13 17.57 1.16 4.89
CA ARG A 13 18.04 0.85 6.25
C ARG A 13 17.52 1.88 7.26
N ARG A 14 17.65 3.17 6.94
CA ARG A 14 17.19 4.27 7.80
C ARG A 14 15.70 4.19 8.09
N ILE A 15 14.86 3.87 7.10
CA ILE A 15 13.41 3.81 7.31
C ILE A 15 13.01 2.57 8.11
N ARG A 16 13.69 1.42 7.89
CA ARG A 16 13.50 0.20 8.68
C ARG A 16 13.84 0.40 10.15
N GLU A 17 15.01 0.97 10.44
CA GLU A 17 15.43 1.26 11.82
C GLU A 17 14.48 2.23 12.54
N LYS A 18 13.87 3.17 11.79
CA LYS A 18 13.02 4.20 12.38
C LYS A 18 11.60 3.72 12.70
N TYR A 19 11.04 2.84 11.88
CA TYR A 19 9.61 2.52 11.93
C TYR A 19 9.29 1.02 11.98
N ASP A 20 10.27 0.14 11.79
CA ASP A 20 10.08 -1.30 11.58
C ASP A 20 8.88 -1.63 10.66
N PRO A 21 8.80 -1.02 9.45
CA PRO A 21 7.60 -1.11 8.64
C PRO A 21 7.56 -2.40 7.81
N ASP A 22 6.38 -3.00 7.71
CA ASP A 22 6.14 -4.11 6.79
C ASP A 22 5.99 -3.66 5.33
N LEU A 23 5.42 -2.47 5.12
CA LEU A 23 4.98 -1.98 3.81
C LEU A 23 5.32 -0.51 3.56
N GLU A 24 5.56 -0.19 2.29
CA GLU A 24 5.77 1.18 1.81
C GLU A 24 4.70 1.54 0.77
N SER A 25 4.12 2.75 0.91
CA SER A 25 3.20 3.32 -0.08
C SER A 25 3.25 4.85 -0.04
N MET A 26 2.75 5.52 -1.07
CA MET A 26 2.92 6.96 -1.26
C MET A 26 1.70 7.81 -0.80
N GLU A 27 0.50 7.24 -0.81
CA GLU A 27 -0.75 7.98 -0.55
C GLU A 27 -1.47 7.53 0.73
N GLY A 28 -1.19 6.33 1.24
CA GLY A 28 -2.02 5.69 2.27
C GLY A 28 -2.14 6.52 3.55
N ALA A 29 -1.01 6.97 4.09
CA ALA A 29 -0.97 7.77 5.31
C ALA A 29 -1.70 9.12 5.14
N ALA A 30 -1.53 9.79 4.00
CA ALA A 30 -2.17 11.07 3.73
C ALA A 30 -3.69 10.93 3.60
N CYS A 31 -4.16 9.90 2.89
CA CYS A 31 -5.59 9.60 2.75
C CYS A 31 -6.24 9.32 4.10
N PHE A 32 -5.65 8.43 4.91
CA PHE A 32 -6.18 8.09 6.24
C PHE A 32 -6.18 9.30 7.17
N TYR A 33 -5.13 10.12 7.14
CA TYR A 33 -5.08 11.34 7.95
C TYR A 33 -6.26 12.28 7.67
N VAL A 34 -6.61 12.51 6.39
CA VAL A 34 -7.78 13.33 6.03
C VAL A 34 -9.07 12.65 6.46
N CYS A 35 -9.25 11.36 6.21
CA CYS A 35 -10.47 10.64 6.63
C CYS A 35 -10.68 10.70 8.15
N MET A 36 -9.59 10.63 8.94
CA MET A 36 -9.65 10.81 10.40
C MET A 36 -10.11 12.22 10.79
N LEU A 37 -9.61 13.26 10.11
CA LEU A 37 -10.02 14.65 10.36
C LEU A 37 -11.49 14.89 10.02
N GLU A 38 -11.96 14.32 8.91
CA GLU A 38 -13.33 14.48 8.41
C GLU A 38 -14.34 13.51 9.08
N GLY A 39 -13.88 12.61 9.94
CA GLY A 39 -14.74 11.61 10.59
C GLY A 39 -15.37 10.60 9.62
N VAL A 40 -14.75 10.37 8.46
CA VAL A 40 -15.24 9.45 7.43
C VAL A 40 -14.70 8.05 7.72
N PRO A 41 -15.52 6.99 7.83
CA PRO A 41 -15.02 5.62 7.94
C PRO A 41 -14.16 5.23 6.74
N PHE A 42 -13.02 4.57 6.97
CA PHE A 42 -12.07 4.23 5.91
C PHE A 42 -11.46 2.84 6.09
N LEU A 43 -11.05 2.25 4.98
CA LEU A 43 -10.31 1.00 4.88
C LEU A 43 -9.33 1.09 3.69
N GLN A 44 -8.20 0.40 3.77
CA GLN A 44 -7.26 0.26 2.66
C GLN A 44 -6.91 -1.20 2.44
N ILE A 45 -7.01 -1.65 1.20
CA ILE A 45 -6.57 -2.97 0.74
C ILE A 45 -5.45 -2.72 -0.28
N ARG A 46 -4.32 -3.42 -0.13
CA ARG A 46 -3.16 -3.31 -1.02
C ARG A 46 -2.67 -4.69 -1.43
N ALA A 47 -2.31 -4.80 -2.71
CA ALA A 47 -1.50 -5.90 -3.21
C ALA A 47 -0.04 -5.44 -3.33
N ILE A 48 0.89 -6.36 -3.14
CA ILE A 48 2.33 -6.07 -3.20
C ILE A 48 2.80 -6.21 -4.64
N SER A 49 3.26 -5.11 -5.24
CA SER A 49 3.80 -5.11 -6.61
C SER A 49 5.28 -5.46 -6.67
N ASN A 50 6.02 -5.23 -5.59
CA ASN A 50 7.47 -5.43 -5.54
C ASN A 50 7.97 -5.35 -4.10
N TYR A 51 9.19 -5.84 -3.88
CA TYR A 51 9.93 -5.60 -2.66
C TYR A 51 10.57 -4.20 -2.67
N VAL A 52 10.76 -3.65 -1.47
CA VAL A 52 11.56 -2.43 -1.29
C VAL A 52 13.03 -2.83 -1.29
N GLU A 53 13.72 -2.48 -2.37
CA GLU A 53 15.12 -2.82 -2.63
C GLU A 53 15.83 -1.65 -3.34
N PRO A 54 17.17 -1.67 -3.46
CA PRO A 54 17.87 -0.75 -4.36
C PRO A 54 17.21 -0.75 -5.74
N ARG A 55 16.96 0.43 -6.30
CA ARG A 55 15.95 0.61 -7.35
C ARG A 55 16.17 -0.33 -8.54
N ASN A 56 15.31 -1.32 -8.64
CA ASN A 56 15.19 -2.24 -9.75
C ASN A 56 13.72 -2.28 -10.19
N ARG A 57 13.41 -1.76 -11.38
CA ARG A 57 12.03 -1.72 -11.90
C ARG A 57 11.65 -3.01 -12.61
N ASP A 58 12.62 -3.85 -12.98
CA ASP A 58 12.37 -5.07 -13.74
C ASP A 58 11.68 -6.14 -12.88
N ASN A 59 11.80 -6.03 -11.54
CA ASN A 59 11.15 -6.90 -10.57
C ASN A 59 9.71 -6.46 -10.22
N TRP A 60 9.16 -5.45 -10.89
CA TRP A 60 7.84 -4.91 -10.56
C TRP A 60 6.74 -5.67 -11.29
N GLU A 61 5.97 -6.43 -10.52
CA GLU A 61 4.85 -7.24 -10.99
C GLU A 61 3.53 -6.46 -10.85
N ILE A 62 3.47 -5.26 -11.46
CA ILE A 62 2.32 -4.35 -11.29
C ILE A 62 1.02 -5.01 -11.79
N GLY A 63 1.07 -5.67 -12.96
CA GLY A 63 -0.09 -6.35 -13.53
C GLY A 63 -0.66 -7.41 -12.60
N LEU A 64 0.21 -8.31 -12.09
CA LEU A 64 -0.18 -9.32 -11.12
C LEU A 64 -0.76 -8.72 -9.85
N ALA A 65 -0.16 -7.65 -9.31
CA ALA A 65 -0.67 -6.99 -8.11
C ALA A 65 -2.06 -6.39 -8.34
N ILE A 66 -2.31 -5.77 -9.50
CA ILE A 66 -3.64 -5.26 -9.87
C ILE A 66 -4.64 -6.41 -9.97
N ASP A 67 -4.29 -7.50 -10.64
CA ASP A 67 -5.18 -8.66 -10.80
C ASP A 67 -5.56 -9.25 -9.43
N LYS A 68 -4.59 -9.42 -8.54
CA LYS A 68 -4.83 -9.90 -7.17
C LYS A 68 -5.61 -8.94 -6.30
N LEU A 69 -5.37 -7.63 -6.44
CA LEU A 69 -6.17 -6.63 -5.76
C LEU A 69 -7.64 -6.70 -6.21
N ASN A 70 -7.88 -6.79 -7.52
CA ASN A 70 -9.22 -6.86 -8.10
C ASN A 70 -9.97 -8.12 -7.66
N GLU A 71 -9.30 -9.28 -7.65
CA GLU A 71 -9.85 -10.55 -7.16
C GLU A 71 -10.40 -10.40 -5.73
N ILE A 72 -9.59 -9.81 -4.84
CA ILE A 72 -9.97 -9.58 -3.44
C ILE A 72 -11.08 -8.53 -3.32
N LEU A 73 -11.00 -7.43 -4.06
CA LEU A 73 -12.00 -6.36 -4.00
C LEU A 73 -13.38 -6.84 -4.44
N VAL A 74 -13.47 -7.59 -5.55
CA VAL A 74 -14.75 -8.14 -6.03
C VAL A 74 -15.37 -9.06 -4.97
N GLY A 75 -14.58 -9.96 -4.38
CA GLY A 75 -15.05 -10.86 -3.31
C GLY A 75 -15.48 -10.09 -2.06
N PHE A 76 -14.70 -9.09 -1.65
CA PHE A 76 -15.02 -8.23 -0.51
C PHE A 76 -16.36 -7.50 -0.71
N PHE A 77 -16.57 -6.83 -1.85
CA PHE A 77 -17.82 -6.14 -2.13
C PHE A 77 -19.02 -7.08 -2.23
N ALA A 78 -18.86 -8.26 -2.82
CA ALA A 78 -19.92 -9.26 -2.84
C ALA A 78 -20.33 -9.69 -1.41
N SER A 79 -19.36 -9.83 -0.50
CA SER A 79 -19.64 -10.19 0.89
C SER A 79 -20.39 -9.10 1.68
N LEU A 80 -20.18 -7.82 1.33
CA LEU A 80 -20.91 -6.70 1.95
C LEU A 80 -22.38 -6.65 1.53
N GLY A 81 -22.70 -7.07 0.31
CA GLY A 81 -24.08 -7.08 -0.21
C GLY A 81 -24.97 -8.19 0.35
N ASN A 82 -24.38 -9.22 0.96
CA ASN A 82 -25.11 -10.38 1.50
C ASN A 82 -25.48 -10.23 2.98
N GLY A 83 -25.26 -9.05 3.58
CA GLY A 83 -25.55 -8.74 4.98
C GLY A 83 -26.77 -7.84 5.21
N ALA A 84 -27.62 -7.63 4.19
CA ALA A 84 -28.87 -6.87 4.29
C ALA A 84 -30.09 -7.79 4.30
#